data_AF-A0A534J3Q6-F1
#
_entry.id   AF-A0A534J3Q6-F1
#
_cell.length_a   1.000
_cell.length_b   1.000
_cell.length_c   1.000
_cell.angle_alpha   90.00
_cell.angle_beta   90.00
_cell.angle_gamma   90.00
#
_symmetry.space_group_name_H-M   'P 1'
#
loop_
_entity.id
_entity.type
_entity.pdbx_description
1 polymer ?
#
loop_
_entity_poly.entity_id
_entity_poly.type
_entity_poly.pdbx_seq_one_letter_code
_entity_poly.pdbx_strand_id
1 'polypeptide(L)'
;MSEILDTPLGRVAIETSGGLVKEVHLGARGLGDRPSTPVARDLARYFSGQTVNFDDYEVDLTGFTDFQRRVYEETRAIPPGEVRT
;
A
#
# COMPACT_ATOMS: atom_id res chain seq x y z
N MET A 1 -11.24 5.35 5.72
CA MET A 1 -11.71 3.95 5.74
C MET A 1 -10.51 3.09 6.04
N SER A 2 -10.64 2.19 7.00
CA SER A 2 -9.59 1.23 7.36
C SER A 2 -10.07 -0.17 7.02
N GLU A 3 -9.20 -0.98 6.43
CA GLU A 3 -9.44 -2.40 6.13
C GLU A 3 -8.23 -3.23 6.54
N ILE A 4 -8.47 -4.39 7.15
CA ILE A 4 -7.42 -5.35 7.51
C ILE A 4 -7.50 -6.54 6.55
N LEU A 5 -6.38 -6.91 5.92
CA LEU A 5 -6.31 -8.07 5.05
C LEU A 5 -5.56 -9.20 5.76
N ASP A 6 -6.09 -10.42 5.70
CA ASP A 6 -5.31 -11.62 5.98
C ASP A 6 -4.46 -11.95 4.75
N THR A 7 -3.13 -11.98 4.92
CA THR A 7 -2.17 -12.24 3.84
C THR A 7 -1.19 -13.36 4.27
N PRO A 8 -0.44 -13.97 3.32
CA PRO A 8 0.61 -14.93 3.67
C PRO A 8 1.72 -14.38 4.59
N LEU A 9 1.89 -13.05 4.67
CA LEU A 9 2.86 -12.39 5.56
C LEU A 9 2.26 -11.96 6.90
N GLY A 10 1.02 -12.38 7.19
CA GLY A 10 0.24 -11.94 8.34
C GLY A 10 -0.76 -10.84 7.96
N ARG A 11 -1.23 -10.10 8.97
CA ARG A 11 -2.29 -9.10 8.77
C ARG A 11 -1.72 -7.77 8.32
N VAL A 12 -2.32 -7.21 7.28
CA VAL A 12 -1.94 -5.92 6.70
C VAL A 12 -3.13 -4.98 6.81
N ALA A 13 -2.99 -3.88 7.55
CA ALA A 13 -3.99 -2.82 7.59
C ALA A 13 -3.69 -1.76 6.53
N ILE A 14 -4.74 -1.27 5.86
CA ILE A 14 -4.65 -0.16 4.92
C ILE A 14 -5.63 0.91 5.35
N GLU A 15 -5.15 2.14 5.42
CA GLU A 15 -5.97 3.32 5.63
C GLU A 15 -6.06 4.13 4.33
N THR A 16 -7.29 4.47 3.95
CA THR A 16 -7.60 5.34 2.81
C THR A 16 -8.50 6.50 3.24
N SER A 17 -8.32 7.66 2.63
CA SER A 17 -9.18 8.82 2.86
C SER A 17 -9.42 9.57 1.54
N GLY A 18 -10.69 9.70 1.12
CA GLY A 18 -11.03 10.39 -0.12
C GLY A 18 -10.44 9.73 -1.38
N GLY A 19 -10.18 8.42 -1.35
CA GLY A 19 -9.52 7.69 -2.44
C GLY A 19 -8.00 7.68 -2.38
N LEU A 20 -7.38 8.52 -1.52
CA LEU A 20 -5.94 8.53 -1.29
C LEU A 20 -5.54 7.44 -0.30
N VAL A 21 -4.43 6.75 -0.58
CA VAL A 21 -3.78 5.85 0.38
C VAL A 21 -3.02 6.69 1.41
N LYS A 22 -3.26 6.44 2.68
CA LYS A 22 -2.61 7.15 3.80
C LYS A 22 -1.49 6.31 4.38
N GLU A 23 -1.83 5.09 4.78
CA GLU A 23 -0.94 4.22 5.53
C GLU A 23 -1.17 2.76 5.15
N VAL A 24 -0.08 1.98 5.16
CA VAL A 24 -0.11 0.52 5.09
C VAL A 24 0.73 -0.01 6.24
N HIS A 25 0.13 -0.79 7.14
CA HIS A 25 0.77 -1.34 8.32
C HIS A 25 0.83 -2.86 8.26
N LEU A 26 2.03 -3.42 8.36
CA LEU A 26 2.23 -4.85 8.54
C LEU A 26 2.09 -5.23 10.02
N GLY A 27 1.54 -6.40 10.31
CA GLY A 27 1.35 -6.87 11.68
C GLY A 27 0.15 -6.26 12.40
N ALA A 28 -0.88 -5.88 11.65
CA ALA A 28 -2.09 -5.29 12.20
C ALA A 28 -2.80 -6.23 13.18
N ARG A 29 -3.44 -5.65 14.20
CA ARG A 29 -4.30 -6.36 15.15
C ARG A 29 -5.76 -6.22 14.73
N GLY A 30 -6.55 -7.27 14.91
CA GLY A 30 -7.96 -7.31 14.52
C GLY A 30 -8.30 -8.55 13.70
N LEU A 31 -9.55 -8.62 13.23
CA LEU A 31 -10.00 -9.63 12.27
C LEU A 31 -9.74 -9.13 10.85
N GLY A 32 -9.46 -10.05 9.93
CA GLY A 32 -9.38 -9.74 8.52
C GLY A 32 -10.77 -9.43 7.95
N ASP A 33 -10.85 -8.35 7.19
CA ASP A 33 -11.99 -7.91 6.43
C ASP A 33 -12.00 -8.56 5.04
N ARG A 34 -13.18 -8.57 4.41
CA ARG A 34 -13.27 -8.85 2.97
C ARG A 34 -12.86 -7.58 2.20
N PRO A 35 -11.86 -7.64 1.31
CA PRO A 35 -11.37 -6.44 0.60
C PRO A 35 -12.47 -5.77 -0.21
N SER A 36 -12.74 -4.50 0.08
CA SER A 36 -13.84 -3.71 -0.50
C SER A 36 -13.36 -2.49 -1.28
N THR A 37 -12.21 -1.90 -0.94
CA THR A 37 -11.59 -0.85 -1.78
C THR A 37 -10.76 -1.44 -2.92
N PRO A 38 -10.52 -0.67 -4.01
CA PRO A 38 -9.60 -1.09 -5.08
C PRO A 38 -8.21 -1.46 -4.55
N VAL A 39 -7.60 -0.58 -3.73
CA VAL A 39 -6.26 -0.83 -3.18
C VAL A 39 -6.20 -2.08 -2.31
N ALA A 40 -7.24 -2.35 -1.50
CA ALA A 40 -7.29 -3.56 -0.68
C ALA A 40 -7.38 -4.84 -1.53
N ARG A 41 -8.17 -4.82 -2.61
CA ARG A 41 -8.22 -5.95 -3.56
C ARG A 41 -6.87 -6.17 -4.24
N ASP A 42 -6.19 -5.09 -4.59
CA ASP A 42 -4.92 -5.12 -5.32
C ASP A 42 -3.78 -5.60 -4.43
N LEU A 43 -3.75 -5.17 -3.17
CA LEU A 43 -2.83 -5.69 -2.17
C LEU A 43 -3.10 -7.17 -1.88
N ALA A 44 -4.36 -7.59 -1.77
CA ALA A 44 -4.67 -9.01 -1.61
C ALA A 44 -4.12 -9.85 -2.78
N ARG A 45 -4.25 -9.36 -4.03
CA ARG A 45 -3.66 -9.98 -5.22
C ARG A 45 -2.13 -10.00 -5.17
N TYR A 46 -1.50 -8.87 -4.87
CA TYR A 46 -0.05 -8.74 -4.75
C TYR A 46 0.53 -9.72 -3.73
N PHE A 47 -0.04 -9.78 -2.53
CA PHE A 47 0.43 -10.69 -1.48
C PHE A 47 0.15 -12.17 -1.80
N SER A 48 -0.77 -12.48 -2.72
CA SER A 48 -0.94 -13.84 -3.28
C SER A 48 0.08 -14.21 -4.36
N GLY A 49 1.03 -13.31 -4.68
CA GLY A 49 2.08 -13.52 -5.68
C GLY A 49 1.70 -13.09 -7.10
N GLN A 50 0.58 -12.40 -7.29
CA GLN A 50 0.20 -11.86 -8.59
C GLN A 50 0.95 -10.57 -8.89
N THR A 51 1.34 -10.37 -10.15
CA THR A 51 1.84 -9.08 -10.62
C THR A 51 0.71 -8.05 -10.62
N VAL A 52 0.91 -6.96 -9.89
CA VAL A 52 -0.05 -5.86 -9.76
C VAL A 52 0.70 -4.56 -10.01
N ASN A 53 0.12 -3.66 -10.80
CA ASN A 53 0.61 -2.31 -10.94
C ASN A 53 -0.08 -1.40 -9.91
N PHE A 54 0.69 -0.64 -9.15
CA PHE A 54 0.18 0.34 -8.18
C PHE A 54 0.33 1.81 -8.63
N ASP A 55 0.77 2.06 -9.87
CA ASP A 55 1.04 3.39 -10.41
C ASP A 55 -0.17 4.33 -10.44
N ASP A 56 -1.39 3.78 -10.47
CA ASP A 56 -2.63 4.57 -10.50
C ASP A 56 -3.10 5.00 -9.09
N TYR A 57 -2.44 4.54 -8.02
CA TYR A 57 -2.81 4.91 -6.65
C TYR A 57 -2.09 6.19 -6.20
N GLU A 58 -2.88 7.18 -5.82
CA GLU A 58 -2.39 8.38 -5.18
C GLU A 58 -2.18 8.15 -3.67
N VAL A 59 -1.04 8.60 -3.16
CA VAL A 59 -0.67 8.52 -1.74
C VAL A 59 -0.70 9.92 -1.16
N ASP A 60 -1.32 10.08 0.00
CA ASP A 60 -1.32 11.36 0.68
C ASP A 60 0.02 11.60 1.38
N LEU A 61 0.82 12.52 0.83
CA LEU A 61 2.11 12.95 1.37
C LEU A 61 2.03 14.30 2.10
N THR A 62 0.84 14.71 2.54
CA THR A 62 0.64 15.90 3.37
C THR A 62 1.39 15.74 4.70
N GLY A 63 2.15 16.75 5.09
CA GLY A 63 2.95 16.74 6.32
C GLY A 63 4.36 16.14 6.17
N PHE A 64 4.68 15.55 5.01
CA PHE A 64 6.04 15.12 4.72
C PHE A 64 6.91 16.30 4.26
N THR A 65 8.20 16.23 4.56
CA THR A 65 9.19 17.22 4.10
C THR A 65 9.42 17.11 2.59
N ASP A 66 9.94 18.19 1.98
CA ASP A 66 10.34 18.17 0.57
C ASP A 66 11.34 17.06 0.24
N PHE A 67 12.29 16.82 1.16
CA PHE A 67 13.26 15.75 1.01
C PHE A 67 12.58 14.37 0.96
N GLN A 68 11.67 14.08 1.90
CA GLN A 68 10.94 12.80 1.94
C GLN A 68 10.07 12.61 0.69
N ARG A 69 9.38 13.65 0.22
CA ARG A 69 8.57 13.58 -1.00
C ARG A 69 9.40 13.20 -2.22
N ARG A 70 10.58 13.81 -2.40
CA ARG A 70 11.51 13.46 -3.48
C ARG A 70 12.01 12.03 -3.37
N VAL A 71 12.33 11.56 -2.16
CA VAL A 71 12.70 10.15 -1.95
C VAL A 71 11.57 9.21 -2.37
N TYR A 72 10.32 9.51 -2.00
CA TYR A 72 9.19 8.66 -2.41
C TYR A 72 8.95 8.66 -3.92
N GLU A 73 9.07 9.82 -4.58
CA GLU A 73 8.98 9.93 -6.03
C GLU A 73 10.04 9.04 -6.74
N GLU A 74 11.29 9.11 -6.30
CA GLU A 74 12.37 8.30 -6.87
C GLU A 74 12.18 6.79 -6.58
N THR A 75 11.78 6.43 -5.36
CA THR A 75 11.55 5.01 -5.01
C THR A 75 10.34 4.41 -5.73
N ARG A 76 9.32 5.21 -6.07
CA ARG A 76 8.17 4.76 -6.85
C ARG A 76 8.55 4.32 -8.26
N ALA A 77 9.61 4.89 -8.83
CA ALA A 77 10.08 4.55 -10.17
C ALA A 77 10.82 3.19 -10.25
N ILE A 78 11.02 2.50 -9.12
CA ILE A 78 11.68 1.19 -9.07
C ILE A 78 10.72 0.11 -9.58
N PRO A 79 11.05 -0.63 -10.66
CA PRO A 79 10.17 -1.67 -11.17
C PRO A 79 9.98 -2.85 -10.21
N PRO A 80 8.85 -3.58 -10.29
CA PRO A 80 8.64 -4.77 -9.48
C PRO A 80 9.76 -5.80 -9.65
N GLY A 81 10.32 -6.28 -8.53
CA GLY A 81 11.40 -7.27 -8.52
C GLY A 81 12.80 -6.70 -8.73
N GLU A 82 12.94 -5.38 -8.89
CA GLU A 82 14.24 -4.71 -8.99
C GLU A 82 14.66 -4.04 -7.68
N VAL A 83 15.94 -3.73 -7.58
CA VAL A 83 16.54 -3.00 -6.45
C VAL A 83 17.39 -1.84 -6.95
N ARG A 84 17.60 -0.82 -6.10
CA ARG A 84 18.50 0.32 -6.31
C ARG A 84 19.29 0.58 -5.03
N THR A 85 20.45 1.24 -5.15
CA THR A 85 21.36 1.59 -4.05
C THR A 85 21.64 3.08 -4.03
#